data_AF-A0A5E7CVE8-F1
#
_entry.id   AF-A0A5E7CVE8-F1
#
_cell.length_a   1.000
_cell.length_b   1.000
_cell.length_c   1.000
_cell.angle_alpha   90.00
_cell.angle_beta   90.00
_cell.angle_gamma   90.00
#
_symmetry.space_group_name_H-M   'P 1'
#
loop_
_entity.id
_entity.type
_entity.pdbx_description
1 polymer ?
#
loop_
_entity_poly.entity_id
_entity_poly.type
_entity_poly.pdbx_seq_one_letter_code
_entity_poly.pdbx_strand_id
1 'polypeptide(L)'
;MRRLLTGCFVTLLLLLNTLVLFGPLMVFALLKLVLPGRFRDYASWAVMWIAETWAEIDKLIFHLCIPTQWVIRGGDDLQITQAACELFKRQPVTVFNYLEGTRFTAAKSTRQQSPFSHLLKPKAGGVAFVLAAMGEQLDAILDVTVVYPQQPIPGFWDLISGNVPRVIVDIKTRELDPALWQGDYENDPVFRQTVQNWVNQLWIEKDRRIDALRAGRR
;
A
#
# COMPACT_ATOMS: atom_id res chain seq x y z
N MET A 1 -12.59 -9.44 -28.35
CA MET A 1 -13.53 -8.29 -28.31
C MET A 1 -14.02 -7.95 -26.91
N ARG A 2 -14.63 -8.88 -26.16
CA ARG A 2 -15.19 -8.61 -24.82
C ARG A 2 -14.23 -7.93 -23.83
N ARG A 3 -12.98 -8.38 -23.74
CA ARG A 3 -11.96 -7.80 -22.83
C ARG A 3 -11.56 -6.37 -23.20
N LEU A 4 -11.44 -6.08 -24.51
CA LEU A 4 -11.16 -4.73 -25.01
C LEU A 4 -12.31 -3.78 -24.65
N LEU A 5 -13.55 -4.20 -24.90
CA LEU A 5 -14.74 -3.43 -24.55
C LEU A 5 -14.84 -3.19 -23.04
N THR A 6 -14.56 -4.21 -22.22
CA THR A 6 -14.53 -4.10 -20.76
C THR A 6 -13.48 -3.08 -20.32
N GLY A 7 -12.25 -3.20 -20.84
CA GLY A 7 -11.16 -2.27 -20.52
C GLY A 7 -11.47 -0.82 -20.92
N CYS A 8 -12.01 -0.60 -22.13
CA CYS A 8 -12.43 0.73 -22.57
C CYS A 8 -13.56 1.31 -21.71
N PHE A 9 -14.56 0.49 -21.38
CA PHE A 9 -15.69 0.89 -20.56
C PHE A 9 -15.25 1.24 -19.13
N VAL A 10 -14.44 0.39 -18.49
CA VAL A 10 -13.87 0.66 -17.16
C VAL A 10 -13.02 1.93 -17.18
N THR A 11 -12.17 2.10 -18.18
CA THR A 11 -11.34 3.30 -18.33
C THR A 11 -12.20 4.56 -18.45
N LEU A 12 -13.27 4.51 -19.24
CA LEU A 12 -14.21 5.62 -19.38
C LEU A 12 -14.88 5.96 -18.06
N LEU A 13 -15.36 4.96 -17.30
CA LEU A 13 -15.99 5.18 -15.99
C LEU A 13 -15.01 5.81 -14.99
N LEU A 14 -13.78 5.30 -14.90
CA LEU A 14 -12.73 5.86 -14.04
C LEU A 14 -12.39 7.31 -14.42
N LEU A 15 -12.31 7.59 -15.73
CA LEU A 15 -12.04 8.93 -16.24
C LEU A 15 -13.17 9.90 -15.90
N LEU A 16 -14.42 9.50 -16.12
CA LEU A 16 -15.59 10.30 -15.78
C LEU A 16 -15.66 10.56 -14.26
N ASN A 17 -15.46 9.52 -13.43
CA ASN A 17 -15.42 9.64 -11.98
C ASN A 17 -14.37 10.68 -11.54
N THR A 18 -13.15 10.57 -12.09
CA THR A 18 -12.06 11.48 -11.78
C THR A 18 -12.36 12.92 -12.22
N LEU A 19 -12.82 13.13 -13.46
CA LEU A 19 -13.09 14.47 -13.97
C LEU A 19 -14.24 15.17 -13.24
N VAL A 20 -15.30 14.45 -12.91
CA VAL A 20 -16.47 14.99 -12.22
C VAL A 20 -16.12 15.42 -10.79
N LEU A 21 -15.34 14.62 -10.06
CA LEU A 21 -15.01 14.90 -8.66
C LEU A 21 -13.80 15.83 -8.49
N PHE A 22 -12.89 15.87 -9.47
CA PHE A 22 -11.70 16.73 -9.41
C PHE A 22 -12.06 18.22 -9.38
N GLY A 23 -13.06 18.66 -10.16
CA GLY A 23 -13.49 20.06 -10.19
C GLY A 23 -13.92 20.58 -8.81
N PRO A 24 -14.95 19.99 -8.18
CA PRO A 24 -15.39 20.35 -6.83
C PRO A 24 -14.27 20.22 -5.79
N LEU A 25 -13.46 19.15 -5.86
CA LEU A 25 -12.33 18.96 -4.95
C LEU A 25 -11.36 20.13 -5.04
N MET A 26 -11.00 20.56 -6.25
CA MET A 26 -10.07 21.67 -6.46
C MET A 26 -10.64 22.99 -5.94
N VAL A 27 -11.94 23.25 -6.13
CA VAL A 27 -12.60 24.44 -5.58
C VAL A 27 -12.46 24.48 -4.06
N PHE A 28 -12.81 23.40 -3.36
CA PHE A 28 -12.68 23.36 -1.89
C PHE A 28 -11.22 23.36 -1.42
N ALA A 29 -10.29 22.74 -2.16
CA ALA A 29 -8.87 22.78 -1.85
C ALA A 29 -8.30 24.21 -1.94
N LEU A 30 -8.68 24.98 -2.95
CA LEU A 30 -8.28 26.39 -3.09
C LEU A 30 -8.94 27.27 -2.03
N LEU A 31 -10.23 27.07 -1.74
CA LEU A 31 -10.94 27.76 -0.66
C LEU A 31 -10.27 27.51 0.70
N LYS A 32 -9.86 26.28 0.98
CA LYS A 32 -9.13 25.89 2.21
C LYS A 32 -7.83 26.69 2.42
N LEU A 33 -7.18 27.18 1.36
CA LEU A 33 -5.96 27.98 1.48
C LEU A 33 -6.21 29.39 2.01
N VAL A 34 -7.40 29.94 1.76
CA VAL A 34 -7.71 31.35 2.05
C VAL A 34 -8.66 31.49 3.24
N LEU A 35 -9.51 30.50 3.49
CA LEU A 35 -10.51 30.53 4.57
C LEU A 35 -9.85 30.27 5.94
N PRO A 36 -10.15 31.09 6.96
CA PRO A 36 -9.70 30.85 8.34
C PRO A 36 -10.74 30.10 9.19
N GLY A 37 -10.26 29.48 10.28
CA GLY A 37 -11.09 28.87 11.32
C GLY A 37 -12.05 27.79 10.81
N ARG A 38 -13.31 27.84 11.28
CA ARG A 38 -14.34 26.81 10.99
C ARG A 38 -14.61 26.61 9.50
N PHE A 39 -14.43 27.65 8.68
CA PHE A 39 -14.61 27.57 7.23
C PHE A 39 -13.48 26.77 6.56
N ARG A 40 -12.26 26.84 7.10
CA ARG A 40 -11.13 26.00 6.69
C ARG A 40 -11.37 24.53 7.03
N ASP A 41 -11.94 24.29 8.21
CA ASP A 41 -12.27 22.95 8.68
C ASP A 41 -13.37 22.33 7.81
N TYR A 42 -14.40 23.11 7.47
CA TYR A 42 -15.44 22.68 6.52
C TYR A 42 -14.86 22.36 5.14
N ALA A 43 -14.02 23.24 4.58
CA ALA A 43 -13.37 23.00 3.31
C ALA A 43 -12.45 21.76 3.36
N SER A 44 -11.77 21.53 4.48
CA SER A 44 -10.97 20.31 4.71
C SER A 44 -11.82 19.05 4.74
N TRP A 45 -12.93 19.08 5.48
CA TRP A 45 -13.89 17.99 5.52
C TRP A 45 -14.47 17.69 4.14
N ALA A 46 -14.85 18.72 3.37
CA ALA A 46 -15.38 18.55 2.02
C ALA A 46 -14.35 17.91 1.07
N VAL A 47 -13.09 18.34 1.12
CA VAL A 47 -12.01 17.72 0.33
C VAL A 47 -11.85 16.23 0.68
N MET A 48 -11.83 15.89 1.97
CA MET A 48 -11.72 14.49 2.41
C MET A 48 -12.92 13.67 1.95
N TRP A 49 -14.14 14.19 2.12
CA TRP A 49 -15.35 13.51 1.70
C TRP A 49 -15.40 13.26 0.19
N ILE A 50 -14.97 14.22 -0.64
CA ILE A 50 -14.90 14.04 -2.10
C ILE A 50 -13.83 12.99 -2.46
N ALA A 51 -12.67 13.01 -1.81
CA ALA A 51 -11.60 12.04 -2.05
C ALA A 51 -12.02 10.61 -1.65
N GLU A 52 -12.71 10.45 -0.52
CA GLU A 52 -13.28 9.17 -0.08
C GLU A 52 -14.36 8.69 -1.05
N THR A 53 -15.26 9.58 -1.47
CA THR A 53 -16.30 9.26 -2.46
C THR A 53 -15.69 8.81 -3.79
N TRP A 54 -14.64 9.49 -4.26
CA TRP A 54 -13.89 9.09 -5.46
C TRP A 54 -13.34 7.67 -5.34
N ALA A 55 -12.69 7.34 -4.22
CA ALA A 55 -12.13 6.02 -3.97
C ALA A 55 -13.20 4.93 -3.85
N GLU A 56 -14.34 5.21 -3.20
CA GLU A 56 -15.45 4.25 -3.10
C GLU A 56 -16.10 3.96 -4.47
N ILE A 57 -16.24 4.99 -5.33
CA ILE A 57 -16.74 4.79 -6.69
C ILE A 57 -15.77 3.94 -7.52
N ASP A 58 -14.46 4.17 -7.42
CA ASP A 58 -13.46 3.35 -8.12
C ASP A 58 -13.52 1.87 -7.68
N LYS A 59 -13.67 1.61 -6.37
CA LYS A 59 -13.89 0.25 -5.84
C LYS A 59 -15.17 -0.37 -6.42
N LEU A 60 -16.26 0.39 -6.48
CA LEU A 60 -17.53 -0.06 -7.03
C LEU A 60 -17.42 -0.37 -8.53
N ILE A 61 -16.74 0.48 -9.31
CA ILE A 61 -16.47 0.25 -10.73
C ILE A 61 -15.74 -1.08 -10.90
N PHE A 62 -14.68 -1.32 -10.13
CA PHE A 62 -13.96 -2.59 -10.21
C PHE A 62 -14.84 -3.76 -9.78
N HIS A 63 -15.59 -3.65 -8.70
CA HIS A 63 -16.47 -4.71 -8.23
C HIS A 63 -17.53 -5.11 -9.27
N LEU A 64 -18.12 -4.13 -9.97
CA LEU A 64 -19.16 -4.38 -10.96
C LEU A 64 -18.62 -4.82 -12.33
N CYS A 65 -17.45 -4.33 -12.73
CA CYS A 65 -16.99 -4.46 -14.11
C CYS A 65 -15.92 -5.53 -14.32
N ILE A 66 -15.14 -5.88 -13.28
CA ILE A 66 -14.06 -6.87 -13.41
C ILE A 66 -14.25 -8.05 -12.45
N PRO A 67 -14.01 -9.30 -12.90
CA PRO A 67 -14.27 -10.50 -12.10
C PRO A 67 -13.13 -10.82 -11.10
N THR A 68 -12.28 -9.84 -10.77
CA THR A 68 -11.07 -10.05 -9.96
C THR A 68 -11.45 -10.45 -8.53
N GLN A 69 -10.99 -11.62 -8.10
CA GLN A 69 -11.18 -12.06 -6.72
C GLN A 69 -10.03 -11.56 -5.83
N TRP A 70 -10.37 -10.72 -4.86
CA TRP A 70 -9.45 -10.21 -3.85
C TRP A 70 -9.53 -11.08 -2.60
N VAL A 71 -8.44 -11.79 -2.30
CA VAL A 71 -8.34 -12.63 -1.11
C VAL A 71 -7.48 -11.92 -0.09
N ILE A 72 -8.11 -11.33 0.93
CA ILE A 72 -7.43 -10.63 2.03
C ILE A 72 -7.22 -11.63 3.18
N ARG A 73 -5.99 -11.74 3.69
CA ARG A 73 -5.60 -12.62 4.81
C ARG A 73 -4.97 -11.78 5.92
N GLY A 74 -5.24 -12.13 7.18
CA GLY A 74 -4.63 -11.48 8.36
C GLY A 74 -5.10 -10.04 8.62
N GLY A 75 -6.33 -9.72 8.21
CA GLY A 75 -6.96 -8.41 8.42
C GLY A 75 -7.74 -8.27 9.73
N ASP A 76 -7.86 -9.32 10.53
CA ASP A 76 -8.63 -9.30 11.78
C ASP A 76 -7.91 -8.46 12.86
N ASP A 77 -6.58 -8.55 12.91
CA ASP A 77 -5.73 -7.69 13.76
C ASP A 77 -5.79 -6.21 13.35
N LEU A 78 -6.20 -5.95 12.11
CA LEU A 78 -6.38 -4.60 11.56
C LEU A 78 -7.61 -3.93 12.17
N GLN A 79 -8.68 -4.68 12.47
CA GLN A 79 -9.85 -4.15 13.19
C GLN A 79 -9.51 -3.83 14.65
N ILE A 80 -8.68 -4.66 15.29
CA ILE A 80 -8.19 -4.43 16.65
C ILE A 80 -7.29 -3.19 16.68
N THR A 81 -6.40 -3.06 15.71
CA THR A 81 -5.55 -1.86 15.54
C THR A 81 -6.41 -0.62 15.25
N GLN A 82 -7.42 -0.71 14.38
CA GLN A 82 -8.36 0.38 14.09
C GLN A 82 -9.15 0.83 15.33
N ALA A 83 -9.62 -0.11 16.16
CA ALA A 83 -10.33 0.20 17.40
C ALA A 83 -9.43 0.92 18.43
N ALA A 84 -8.13 0.60 18.45
CA ALA A 84 -7.14 1.36 19.23
C ALA A 84 -6.87 2.75 18.62
N CYS A 85 -6.85 2.88 17.29
CA CYS A 85 -6.69 4.15 16.57
C CYS A 85 -7.87 5.11 16.74
N GLU A 86 -9.09 4.61 17.00
CA GLU A 86 -10.28 5.42 17.30
C GLU A 86 -10.11 6.31 18.55
N LEU A 87 -9.15 6.02 19.44
CA LEU A 87 -8.81 6.89 20.57
C LEU A 87 -8.01 8.15 20.17
N PHE A 88 -7.37 8.19 19.00
CA PHE A 88 -6.44 9.26 18.58
C PHE A 88 -6.95 10.12 17.41
N LYS A 89 -8.23 10.51 17.49
CA LYS A 89 -9.06 11.15 16.44
C LYS A 89 -8.63 12.51 15.87
N ARG A 90 -7.41 13.04 16.08
CA ARG A 90 -7.07 14.38 15.56
C ARG A 90 -6.33 14.43 14.23
N GLN A 91 -5.55 13.40 13.84
CA GLN A 91 -5.06 13.18 12.46
C GLN A 91 -4.17 11.92 12.41
N PRO A 92 -4.73 10.71 12.28
CA PRO A 92 -3.92 9.51 12.09
C PRO A 92 -3.20 9.61 10.73
N VAL A 93 -1.88 9.47 10.73
CA VAL A 93 -1.07 9.43 9.50
C VAL A 93 -0.63 7.99 9.26
N THR A 94 -0.91 7.46 8.07
CA THR A 94 -0.37 6.17 7.64
C THR A 94 0.82 6.40 6.71
N VAL A 95 1.98 5.87 7.09
CA VAL A 95 3.18 5.92 6.26
C VAL A 95 3.28 4.64 5.44
N PHE A 96 3.30 4.77 4.12
CA PHE A 96 3.52 3.66 3.21
C PHE A 96 4.99 3.59 2.80
N ASN A 97 5.62 2.44 2.98
CA ASN A 97 7.01 2.21 2.60
C ASN A 97 7.14 1.02 1.65
N TYR A 98 7.74 1.26 0.48
CA TYR A 98 8.03 0.25 -0.53
C TYR A 98 9.54 -0.01 -0.55
N LEU A 99 10.03 -0.93 0.28
CA LEU A 99 11.47 -1.09 0.50
C LEU A 99 12.24 -1.58 -0.75
N GLU A 100 11.59 -2.19 -1.74
CA GLU A 100 12.25 -2.47 -3.04
C GLU A 100 12.48 -1.21 -3.88
N GLY A 101 11.72 -0.14 -3.60
CA GLY A 101 11.72 1.15 -4.29
C GLY A 101 11.21 1.10 -5.73
N THR A 102 10.97 -0.08 -6.31
CA THR A 102 10.41 -0.23 -7.65
C THR A 102 9.64 -1.55 -7.78
N ARG A 103 8.78 -1.66 -8.79
CA ARG A 103 8.10 -2.92 -9.14
C ARG A 103 9.11 -4.00 -9.56
N PHE A 104 8.92 -5.22 -9.05
CA PHE A 104 9.69 -6.41 -9.41
C PHE A 104 9.65 -6.69 -10.92
N THR A 105 10.80 -7.05 -11.49
CA THR A 105 10.90 -7.73 -12.78
C THR A 105 12.03 -8.75 -12.71
N ALA A 106 11.92 -9.85 -13.47
CA ALA A 106 12.98 -10.87 -13.54
C ALA A 106 14.33 -10.25 -13.94
N ALA A 107 14.33 -9.34 -14.92
CA ALA A 107 15.53 -8.62 -15.36
C ALA A 107 16.20 -7.82 -14.23
N LYS A 108 15.42 -7.13 -13.38
CA LYS A 108 15.97 -6.39 -12.22
C LYS A 108 16.52 -7.34 -11.16
N SER A 109 15.82 -8.44 -10.91
CA SER A 109 16.26 -9.46 -9.95
C SER A 109 17.62 -10.05 -10.34
N THR A 110 17.77 -10.46 -11.61
CA THR A 110 19.04 -10.96 -12.15
C THR A 110 20.14 -9.89 -12.07
N ARG A 111 19.85 -8.66 -12.51
CA ARG A 111 20.85 -7.57 -12.56
C ARG A 111 21.42 -7.23 -11.19
N GLN A 112 20.60 -7.23 -10.13
CA GLN A 112 21.07 -6.95 -8.78
C GLN A 112 21.53 -8.20 -8.02
N GLN A 113 21.44 -9.39 -8.64
CA GLN A 113 21.70 -10.69 -8.01
C GLN A 113 20.90 -10.84 -6.72
N SER A 114 19.57 -10.72 -6.82
CA SER A 114 18.69 -10.89 -5.65
C SER A 114 18.88 -12.29 -5.06
N PRO A 115 19.08 -12.42 -3.73
CA PRO A 115 19.12 -13.73 -3.09
C PRO A 115 17.72 -14.34 -2.89
N PHE A 116 16.66 -13.58 -3.20
CA PHE A 116 15.27 -13.97 -3.03
C PHE A 116 14.65 -14.42 -4.36
N SER A 117 13.74 -15.38 -4.30
CA SER A 117 13.10 -15.95 -5.50
C SER A 117 12.04 -15.03 -6.08
N HIS A 118 11.29 -14.32 -5.23
CA HIS A 118 10.11 -13.54 -5.62
C HIS A 118 10.27 -12.04 -5.38
N LEU A 119 11.33 -11.62 -4.73
CA LEU A 119 11.53 -10.26 -4.24
C LEU A 119 12.81 -9.63 -4.79
N LEU A 120 12.82 -8.30 -4.89
CA LEU A 120 14.05 -7.55 -5.08
C LEU A 120 14.79 -7.34 -3.75
N LYS A 121 16.08 -6.96 -3.79
CA LYS A 121 16.83 -6.60 -2.58
C LYS A 121 16.16 -5.41 -1.88
N PRO A 122 15.88 -5.49 -0.57
CA PRO A 122 15.29 -4.38 0.16
C PRO A 122 16.29 -3.25 0.40
N LYS A 123 15.77 -2.03 0.52
CA LYS A 123 16.50 -0.84 0.91
C LYS A 123 16.05 -0.39 2.29
N ALA A 124 16.85 -0.69 3.31
CA ALA A 124 16.52 -0.40 4.71
C ALA A 124 16.51 1.10 5.06
N GLY A 125 17.20 1.96 4.29
CA GLY A 125 17.32 3.38 4.62
C GLY A 125 15.98 4.13 4.71
N GLY A 126 15.03 3.82 3.82
CA GLY A 126 13.72 4.48 3.85
C GLY A 126 12.91 4.15 5.09
N VAL A 127 12.94 2.90 5.57
CA VAL A 127 12.24 2.52 6.80
C VAL A 127 12.98 3.01 8.03
N ALA A 128 14.32 2.99 8.03
CA ALA A 128 15.12 3.55 9.11
C ALA A 128 14.84 5.05 9.33
N PHE A 129 14.68 5.82 8.26
CA PHE A 129 14.32 7.24 8.36
C PHE A 129 12.96 7.45 9.04
N VAL A 130 11.95 6.66 8.66
CA VAL A 130 10.62 6.73 9.29
C VAL A 130 10.68 6.35 10.75
N LEU A 131 11.40 5.28 11.09
CA LEU A 131 11.58 4.83 12.47
C LEU A 131 12.32 5.86 13.33
N ALA A 132 13.39 6.49 12.82
CA ALA A 132 14.09 7.54 13.52
C ALA A 132 13.22 8.80 13.74
N ALA A 133 12.36 9.14 12.77
CA ALA A 133 11.53 10.34 12.83
C ALA A 133 10.29 10.17 13.71
N MET A 134 9.71 8.97 13.78
CA MET A 134 8.42 8.76 14.46
C MET A 134 8.24 7.40 15.17
N GLY A 135 9.31 6.65 15.41
CA GLY A 135 9.25 5.30 15.98
C GLY A 135 8.49 5.21 17.30
N GLU A 136 8.64 6.21 18.17
CA GLU A 136 7.92 6.28 19.45
C GLU A 136 6.41 6.50 19.29
N GLN A 137 5.96 7.08 18.18
CA GLN A 137 4.54 7.34 17.89
C GLN A 137 3.91 6.26 17.00
N LEU A 138 4.68 5.27 16.55
CA LEU A 138 4.16 4.17 15.74
C LEU A 138 3.62 3.05 16.63
N ASP A 139 2.31 2.83 16.57
CA ASP A 139 1.65 1.77 17.34
C ASP A 139 1.98 0.37 16.82
N ALA A 140 2.05 0.21 15.49
CA ALA A 140 2.33 -1.08 14.83
C ALA A 140 2.80 -0.90 13.39
N ILE A 141 3.48 -1.93 12.86
CA ILE A 141 3.75 -2.05 11.43
C ILE A 141 2.76 -3.03 10.81
N LEU A 142 2.07 -2.60 9.76
CA LEU A 142 1.32 -3.49 8.88
C LEU A 142 2.25 -3.99 7.77
N ASP A 143 2.68 -5.24 7.92
CA ASP A 143 3.48 -5.94 6.94
C ASP A 143 2.60 -6.53 5.83
N VAL A 144 2.53 -5.84 4.69
CA VAL A 144 1.66 -6.19 3.56
C VAL A 144 2.43 -6.92 2.45
N THR A 145 1.90 -8.06 2.01
CA THR A 145 2.41 -8.87 0.90
C THR A 145 1.32 -9.03 -0.16
N VAL A 146 1.56 -8.53 -1.37
CA VAL A 146 0.63 -8.65 -2.50
C VAL A 146 1.15 -9.71 -3.46
N VAL A 147 0.35 -10.75 -3.72
CA VAL A 147 0.71 -11.87 -4.58
C VAL A 147 -0.28 -12.00 -5.73
N TYR A 148 0.26 -12.03 -6.94
CA TYR A 148 -0.44 -12.46 -8.15
C TYR A 148 -0.10 -13.95 -8.38
N PRO A 149 -1.03 -14.89 -8.11
CA PRO A 149 -0.75 -16.32 -8.19
C PRO A 149 -0.64 -16.81 -9.64
N GLN A 150 -1.26 -16.13 -10.60
CA GLN A 150 -1.15 -16.39 -12.03
C GLN A 150 0.22 -15.99 -12.59
N GLN A 151 0.59 -16.61 -13.72
CA GLN A 151 1.74 -16.24 -14.54
C GLN A 151 1.26 -15.98 -15.98
N PRO A 152 1.79 -14.97 -16.68
CA PRO A 152 2.76 -13.98 -16.21
C PRO A 152 2.17 -13.00 -15.17
N ILE A 153 3.04 -12.24 -14.48
CA ILE A 153 2.60 -11.15 -13.58
C ILE A 153 1.79 -10.13 -14.40
N PRO A 154 0.56 -9.80 -13.99
CA PRO A 154 -0.33 -8.96 -14.79
C PRO A 154 0.15 -7.51 -14.88
N GLY A 155 -0.09 -6.90 -16.05
CA GLY A 155 0.08 -5.47 -16.25
C GLY A 155 -1.17 -4.68 -15.86
N PHE A 156 -1.09 -3.35 -16.01
CA PHE A 156 -2.22 -2.46 -15.78
C PHE A 156 -3.42 -2.79 -16.69
N TRP A 157 -3.16 -3.03 -17.97
CA TRP A 157 -4.22 -3.38 -18.93
C TRP A 157 -4.92 -4.69 -18.58
N ASP A 158 -4.18 -5.68 -18.06
CA ASP A 158 -4.77 -6.94 -17.61
C ASP A 158 -5.76 -6.70 -16.47
N LEU A 159 -5.45 -5.80 -15.54
CA LEU A 159 -6.36 -5.48 -14.43
C LEU A 159 -7.64 -4.83 -14.92
N ILE A 160 -7.54 -3.73 -15.68
CA ILE A 160 -8.73 -2.95 -16.07
C ILE A 160 -9.59 -3.66 -17.13
N SER A 161 -9.01 -4.61 -17.88
CA SER A 161 -9.76 -5.46 -18.82
C SER A 161 -10.36 -6.72 -18.19
N GLY A 162 -10.17 -6.93 -16.88
CA GLY A 162 -10.69 -8.07 -16.14
C GLY A 162 -9.94 -9.38 -16.37
N ASN A 163 -8.67 -9.32 -16.78
CA ASN A 163 -7.79 -10.46 -17.01
C ASN A 163 -6.93 -10.83 -15.78
N VAL A 164 -7.28 -10.32 -14.59
CA VAL A 164 -6.64 -10.66 -13.32
C VAL A 164 -7.62 -11.49 -12.51
N PRO A 165 -7.56 -12.83 -12.55
CA PRO A 165 -8.57 -13.66 -11.90
C PRO A 165 -8.49 -13.57 -10.38
N ARG A 166 -7.29 -13.42 -9.82
CA ARG A 166 -7.06 -13.46 -8.38
C ARG A 166 -5.92 -12.53 -7.98
N VAL A 167 -6.11 -11.87 -6.85
CA VAL A 167 -5.07 -11.12 -6.12
C VAL A 167 -5.14 -11.54 -4.66
N ILE A 168 -4.01 -11.93 -4.08
CA ILE A 168 -3.92 -12.29 -2.68
C ILE A 168 -3.20 -11.15 -1.95
N VAL A 169 -3.81 -10.63 -0.90
CA VAL A 169 -3.23 -9.63 0.00
C VAL A 169 -3.08 -10.30 1.36
N ASP A 170 -1.85 -10.60 1.75
CA ASP A 170 -1.51 -11.17 3.07
C ASP A 170 -0.96 -10.04 3.94
N ILE A 171 -1.67 -9.72 5.02
CA ILE A 171 -1.33 -8.67 5.96
C ILE A 171 -0.92 -9.34 7.27
N LYS A 172 0.16 -8.85 7.86
CA LYS A 172 0.58 -9.24 9.21
C LYS A 172 0.85 -8.00 10.03
N THR A 173 0.22 -7.88 11.19
CA THR A 173 0.60 -6.86 12.15
C THR A 173 1.89 -7.28 12.84
N ARG A 174 2.85 -6.37 12.96
CA ARG A 174 4.12 -6.60 13.62
C ARG A 174 4.33 -5.57 14.71
N GLU A 175 4.69 -6.05 15.88
CA GLU A 175 5.16 -5.21 16.97
C GLU A 175 6.52 -4.61 16.60
N LEU A 176 6.71 -3.40 17.09
CA LEU A 176 7.90 -2.60 16.83
C LEU A 176 8.83 -2.70 18.03
N ASP A 177 9.97 -3.36 17.85
CA ASP A 177 11.03 -3.40 18.87
C ASP A 177 11.65 -2.01 19.02
N PRO A 178 11.62 -1.38 20.22
CA PRO A 178 12.23 -0.09 20.48
C PRO A 178 13.70 0.02 20.07
N ALA A 179 14.42 -1.11 20.04
CA ALA A 179 15.79 -1.16 19.55
C ALA A 179 15.94 -0.74 18.08
N LEU A 180 14.86 -0.63 17.30
CA LEU A 180 14.88 -0.24 15.89
C LEU A 180 14.93 1.27 15.64
N TRP A 181 14.73 2.11 16.66
CA TRP A 181 14.79 3.59 16.53
C TRP A 181 15.61 4.30 17.63
N GLN A 182 16.22 3.55 18.55
CA GLN A 182 17.04 4.11 19.63
C GLN A 182 18.50 4.43 19.23
N GLY A 183 18.88 4.27 17.96
CA GLY A 183 20.23 4.51 17.48
C GLY A 183 20.29 5.33 16.19
N ASP A 184 21.51 5.59 15.72
CA ASP A 184 21.78 6.45 14.56
C ASP A 184 22.11 5.62 13.30
N TYR A 185 21.15 5.49 12.37
CA TYR A 185 21.35 4.73 11.14
C TYR A 185 22.42 5.32 10.20
N GLU A 186 22.64 6.64 10.27
CA GLU A 186 23.57 7.36 9.40
C GLU A 186 25.00 7.31 9.92
N ASN A 187 25.21 7.39 11.23
CA ASN A 187 26.55 7.50 11.81
C ASN A 187 27.01 6.27 12.60
N ASP A 188 26.12 5.33 12.96
CA ASP A 188 26.47 4.09 13.67
C ASP A 188 26.37 2.85 12.75
N PRO A 189 27.51 2.27 12.34
CA PRO A 189 27.54 1.06 11.51
C PRO A 189 26.90 -0.17 12.16
N VAL A 190 26.99 -0.30 13.49
CA VAL A 190 26.44 -1.44 14.24
C VAL A 190 24.91 -1.34 14.26
N PHE A 191 24.39 -0.16 14.56
CA PHE A 191 22.96 0.10 14.51
C PHE A 191 22.41 -0.06 13.08
N ARG A 192 23.12 0.45 12.07
CA ARG A 192 22.76 0.24 10.65
C ARG A 192 22.64 -1.24 10.31
N GLN A 193 23.60 -2.06 10.75
CA GLN A 193 23.58 -3.50 10.53
C GLN A 193 22.38 -4.15 11.24
N THR A 194 22.02 -3.68 12.43
CA THR A 194 20.85 -4.17 13.19
C THR A 194 19.56 -3.97 12.40
N VAL A 195 19.31 -2.75 11.90
CA VAL A 195 18.12 -2.45 11.10
C VAL A 195 18.14 -3.21 9.76
N GLN A 196 19.30 -3.33 9.10
CA GLN A 196 19.44 -4.11 7.87
C GLN A 196 19.15 -5.60 8.09
N ASN A 197 19.63 -6.17 9.20
CA ASN A 197 19.37 -7.56 9.56
C ASN A 197 17.88 -7.79 9.80
N TRP A 198 17.22 -6.90 10.54
CA TRP A 198 15.78 -6.95 10.76
C TRP A 198 15.01 -6.94 9.42
N VAL A 199 15.32 -5.99 8.52
CA VAL A 199 14.71 -5.93 7.18
C VAL A 199 14.97 -7.22 6.38
N ASN A 200 16.18 -7.76 6.43
CA ASN A 200 16.50 -9.00 5.73
C ASN A 200 15.70 -10.19 6.27
N GLN A 201 15.49 -10.29 7.59
CA GLN A 201 14.63 -11.32 8.16
C GLN A 201 13.18 -11.19 7.67
N LEU A 202 12.64 -9.98 7.63
CA LEU A 202 11.31 -9.74 7.03
C LEU A 202 11.24 -10.24 5.58
N TRP A 203 12.29 -10.00 4.80
CA TRP A 203 12.37 -10.45 3.41
C TRP A 203 12.45 -11.96 3.27
N ILE A 204 13.25 -12.64 4.11
CA ILE A 204 13.35 -14.10 4.13
C ILE A 204 11.98 -14.72 4.45
N GLU A 205 11.28 -14.19 5.46
CA GLU A 205 9.94 -14.63 5.82
C GLU A 205 8.93 -14.40 4.68
N LYS A 206 8.96 -13.21 4.06
CA LYS A 206 8.07 -12.87 2.94
C LYS A 206 8.30 -13.76 1.73
N ASP A 207 9.54 -14.02 1.35
CA ASP A 207 9.86 -14.85 0.17
C ASP A 207 9.28 -16.26 0.35
N ARG A 208 9.50 -16.88 1.52
CA ARG A 208 8.91 -18.17 1.88
C ARG A 208 7.39 -18.12 1.95
N ARG A 209 6.82 -17.03 2.47
CA ARG A 209 5.37 -16.86 2.54
C ARG A 209 4.75 -16.77 1.15
N ILE A 210 5.39 -16.09 0.21
CA ILE A 210 4.93 -16.00 -1.19
C ILE A 210 4.89 -17.38 -1.83
N ASP A 211 5.90 -18.22 -1.59
CA ASP A 211 5.89 -19.62 -2.04
C ASP A 211 4.67 -20.38 -1.50
N ALA A 212 4.42 -20.30 -0.19
CA ALA A 212 3.28 -20.96 0.44
C ALA A 212 1.93 -20.45 -0.13
N LEU A 213 1.79 -19.14 -0.32
CA LEU A 213 0.57 -18.53 -0.87
C LEU A 213 0.33 -18.93 -2.33
N ARG A 214 1.40 -19.12 -3.12
CA ARG A 214 1.31 -19.64 -4.49
C ARG A 214 1.04 -21.14 -4.53
N ALA A 215 1.54 -21.91 -3.56
CA ALA A 215 1.33 -23.35 -3.47
C ALA A 215 -0.09 -23.72 -2.99
N GLY A 216 -0.73 -22.89 -2.17
CA GLY A 216 -2.13 -23.00 -1.74
C GLY A 216 -3.17 -22.80 -2.86
N ARG A 217 -2.83 -23.20 -4.09
CA ARG A 217 -3.58 -23.09 -5.36
C ARG A 217 -4.79 -24.03 -5.47
N ARG A 218 -5.17 -24.72 -4.39
CA ARG A 218 -6.35 -25.61 -4.37
C ARG A 218 -7.54 -24.92 -3.73
#